data_AF-A0A1C1D0C0-F1
#
_entry.id   AF-A0A1C1D0C0-F1
#
_cell.length_a   1.000
_cell.length_b   1.000
_cell.length_c   1.000
_cell.angle_alpha   90.00
_cell.angle_beta   90.00
_cell.angle_gamma   90.00
#
_symmetry.space_group_name_H-M   'P 1'
#
loop_
_entity.id
_entity.type
_entity.pdbx_description
1 polymer ?
#
loop_
_entity_poly.entity_id
_entity_poly.type
_entity_poly.pdbx_seq_one_letter_code
_entity_poly.pdbx_strand_id
1 'polypeptide(L)'
;MVYYFKSTVVDPPAFLYVGKDKEENEDLIKFGWDEDSIHEACNPCHEVLIISLAGNKKDNVTVIYTPWSNLRKDASMATGQVSFHDPKMVKKVHVPVRQNAIVNRLNKTREEKYPDLGAEREAKQREKRKAERMEREKLKVKDREERQRREELRWQKDHAYDDFMREENMVSNQDRDAGFYEDDFM
;
A
#
# COMPACT_ATOMS: atom_id res chain seq x y z
N MET A 1 -12.73 23.64 -0.64
CA MET A 1 -13.39 22.93 -1.77
C MET A 1 -12.33 22.37 -2.71
N VAL A 2 -12.43 21.08 -3.05
CA VAL A 2 -11.49 20.41 -3.96
C VAL A 2 -12.23 19.97 -5.22
N TYR A 3 -11.64 20.28 -6.38
CA TYR A 3 -12.08 19.79 -7.67
C TYR A 3 -11.40 18.46 -8.00
N TYR A 4 -12.21 17.48 -8.34
CA TYR A 4 -11.83 16.16 -8.80
C TYR A 4 -12.00 16.11 -10.32
N PHE A 5 -10.97 15.72 -11.06
CA PHE A 5 -11.06 15.47 -12.50
C PHE A 5 -10.65 14.04 -12.80
N LYS A 6 -11.30 13.44 -13.79
CA LYS A 6 -10.98 12.08 -14.26
C LYS A 6 -10.47 12.16 -15.70
N SER A 7 -9.20 11.85 -15.90
CA SER A 7 -8.58 11.82 -17.22
C SER A 7 -8.57 10.39 -17.76
N THR A 8 -9.22 10.16 -18.89
CA THR A 8 -9.24 8.86 -19.60
C THR A 8 -8.15 8.74 -20.67
N VAL A 9 -7.19 9.66 -20.71
CA VAL A 9 -6.13 9.65 -21.75
C VAL A 9 -5.03 8.63 -21.44
N VAL A 10 -4.86 8.30 -20.16
CA VAL A 10 -3.95 7.25 -19.69
C VAL A 10 -4.80 6.07 -19.22
N ASP A 11 -4.32 4.86 -19.44
CA ASP A 11 -4.91 3.62 -18.93
C ASP A 11 -3.96 3.04 -17.87
N PRO A 12 -4.37 2.92 -16.59
CA PRO A 12 -5.67 3.25 -16.00
C PRO A 12 -5.97 4.77 -15.96
N PRO A 13 -7.25 5.17 -15.90
CA PRO A 13 -7.64 6.58 -15.88
C PRO A 13 -7.03 7.30 -14.67
N ALA A 14 -6.39 8.44 -14.93
CA ALA A 14 -5.75 9.24 -13.90
C ALA A 14 -6.79 10.13 -13.18
N PHE A 15 -6.72 10.16 -11.86
CA PHE A 15 -7.48 11.10 -11.03
C PHE A 15 -6.61 12.32 -10.70
N LEU A 16 -7.20 13.50 -10.82
CA LEU A 16 -6.51 14.77 -10.57
C LEU A 16 -7.31 15.56 -9.53
N TYR A 17 -6.63 16.02 -8.50
CA TYR A 17 -7.21 16.81 -7.41
C TYR A 17 -6.62 18.20 -7.42
N VAL A 18 -7.49 19.20 -7.28
CA VAL A 18 -7.10 20.61 -7.36
C VAL A 18 -7.87 21.40 -6.31
N GLY A 19 -7.18 22.08 -5.40
CA GLY A 19 -7.79 23.00 -4.46
C GLY A 19 -8.31 24.27 -5.14
N LYS A 20 -9.44 24.79 -4.66
CA LYS A 20 -10.02 26.05 -5.14
C LYS A 20 -9.12 27.24 -4.82
N ASP A 21 -8.53 27.26 -3.63
CA ASP A 21 -7.61 28.29 -3.17
C ASP A 21 -6.32 27.66 -2.62
N LYS A 22 -5.38 28.52 -2.21
CA LYS A 22 -4.11 28.14 -1.62
C LYS A 22 -4.29 27.30 -0.36
N GLU A 23 -5.28 27.59 0.47
CA GLU A 23 -5.55 26.88 1.71
C GLU A 23 -5.89 25.40 1.46
N GLU A 24 -6.79 25.11 0.52
CA GLU A 24 -7.14 23.71 0.24
C GLU A 24 -6.03 22.97 -0.49
N ASN A 25 -5.19 23.68 -1.24
CA ASN A 25 -3.96 23.09 -1.78
C ASN A 25 -2.98 22.70 -0.66
N GLU A 26 -2.94 23.44 0.45
CA GLU A 26 -2.12 23.03 1.60
C GLU A 26 -2.66 21.77 2.25
N ASP A 27 -3.98 21.62 2.39
CA ASP A 27 -4.58 20.39 2.89
C ASP A 27 -4.30 19.20 1.96
N LEU A 28 -4.42 19.39 0.64
CA LEU A 28 -4.08 18.36 -0.36
C LEU A 28 -2.61 17.94 -0.24
N ILE A 29 -1.70 18.90 -0.11
CA ILE A 29 -0.27 18.62 0.08
C ILE A 29 -0.03 17.97 1.46
N LYS A 30 -0.80 18.31 2.49
CA LYS A 30 -0.61 17.72 3.81
C LYS A 30 -1.02 16.25 3.84
N PHE A 31 -2.11 15.90 3.15
CA PHE A 31 -2.71 14.56 3.21
C PHE A 31 -2.38 13.64 2.03
N GLY A 32 -1.57 14.10 1.07
CA GLY A 32 -1.15 13.30 -0.09
C GLY A 32 -0.35 12.04 0.23
N TRP A 33 -0.27 11.15 -0.77
CA TRP A 33 0.51 9.91 -0.74
C TRP A 33 1.62 9.93 -1.79
N ASP A 34 2.72 9.20 -1.56
CA ASP A 34 3.80 9.06 -2.56
C ASP A 34 3.34 8.37 -3.85
N GLU A 35 2.32 7.52 -3.75
CA GLU A 35 1.67 6.85 -4.87
C GLU A 35 0.98 7.84 -5.83
N ASP A 36 0.63 9.04 -5.35
CA ASP A 36 -0.07 10.08 -6.12
C ASP A 36 0.85 10.87 -7.07
N SER A 37 2.05 10.34 -7.33
CA SER A 37 3.03 10.96 -8.22
C SER A 37 2.49 11.02 -9.66
N ILE A 38 2.41 12.24 -10.21
CA ILE A 38 1.93 12.46 -11.58
C ILE A 38 2.91 11.82 -12.56
N HIS A 39 2.42 10.82 -13.30
CA HIS A 39 3.18 10.18 -14.35
C HIS A 39 3.17 11.05 -15.62
N GLU A 40 4.35 11.21 -16.19
CA GLU A 40 4.66 12.03 -17.38
C GLU A 40 3.78 11.73 -18.60
N ALA A 41 3.18 10.53 -18.67
CA ALA A 41 2.34 10.10 -19.78
C ALA A 41 1.02 10.88 -19.93
N CYS A 42 0.64 11.69 -18.94
CA CYS A 42 -0.64 12.37 -18.96
C CYS A 42 -0.55 13.79 -19.56
N ASN A 43 -0.49 13.88 -20.89
CA ASN A 43 -0.67 15.15 -21.63
C ASN A 43 -1.83 16.03 -21.12
N PRO A 44 -3.04 15.50 -20.83
CA PRO A 44 -4.13 16.34 -20.33
C PRO A 44 -3.94 16.81 -18.90
N CYS A 45 -3.10 16.13 -18.10
CA CYS A 45 -2.81 16.56 -16.74
C CYS A 45 -2.06 17.91 -16.73
N HIS A 46 -1.31 18.19 -17.79
CA HIS A 46 -0.61 19.48 -17.95
C HIS A 46 -1.62 20.62 -18.00
N GLU A 47 -2.74 20.39 -18.67
CA GLU A 47 -3.76 21.40 -18.91
C GLU A 47 -4.68 21.61 -17.72
N VAL A 48 -4.94 20.58 -16.90
CA VAL A 48 -5.70 20.74 -15.65
C VAL A 48 -4.98 21.69 -14.70
N LEU A 49 -3.66 21.58 -14.60
CA LEU A 49 -2.85 22.48 -13.78
C LEU A 49 -2.86 23.93 -14.31
N ILE A 50 -3.03 24.10 -15.62
CA ILE A 50 -3.16 25.42 -16.26
C ILE A 50 -4.53 26.07 -15.95
N ILE A 51 -5.58 25.26 -15.76
CA ILE A 51 -6.94 25.76 -15.49
C ILE A 51 -7.07 26.33 -14.07
N SER A 52 -6.35 25.75 -13.10
CA SER A 52 -6.60 25.97 -11.66
C SER A 52 -5.88 27.16 -11.05
N LEU A 53 -4.64 27.39 -11.47
CA LEU A 53 -3.94 28.63 -11.17
C LEU A 53 -4.57 29.71 -12.06
N ALA A 54 -4.54 30.98 -11.67
CA ALA A 54 -5.07 32.11 -12.45
C ALA A 54 -4.48 32.28 -13.90
N GLY A 55 -3.76 31.27 -14.41
CA GLY A 55 -3.16 31.10 -15.72
C GLY A 55 -4.11 30.78 -16.89
N ASN A 56 -5.43 30.89 -16.72
CA ASN A 56 -6.39 30.80 -17.85
C ASN A 56 -6.09 31.79 -19.00
N LYS A 57 -5.21 32.78 -18.79
CA LYS A 57 -4.89 33.86 -19.74
C LYS A 57 -3.42 33.91 -20.22
N LYS A 58 -2.55 32.98 -19.83
CA LYS A 58 -1.13 33.00 -20.23
C LYS A 58 -0.80 31.82 -21.13
N ASP A 59 -0.35 32.13 -22.33
CA ASP A 59 0.35 31.18 -23.19
C ASP A 59 1.77 30.95 -22.65
N ASN A 60 2.39 29.81 -22.98
CA ASN A 60 3.72 29.37 -22.51
C ASN A 60 3.81 29.13 -20.98
N VAL A 61 3.15 28.08 -20.50
CA VAL A 61 3.20 27.67 -19.09
C VAL A 61 4.15 26.49 -18.90
N THR A 62 5.09 26.62 -17.97
CA THR A 62 5.94 25.51 -17.52
C THR A 62 5.26 24.79 -16.36
N VAL A 63 4.89 23.54 -16.57
CA VAL A 63 4.33 22.66 -15.54
C VAL A 63 5.47 21.89 -14.88
N ILE A 64 5.40 21.79 -13.55
CA ILE A 64 6.42 21.11 -12.74
C ILE A 64 5.82 19.81 -12.20
N TYR A 65 6.51 18.70 -12.43
CA TYR A 65 6.19 17.40 -11.84
C TYR A 65 7.21 17.04 -10.77
N THR A 66 6.69 16.74 -9.59
CA THR A 66 7.48 16.28 -8.44
C THR A 66 6.72 15.21 -7.68
N PRO A 67 7.40 14.16 -7.19
CA PRO A 67 6.78 13.26 -6.24
C PRO A 67 6.47 14.00 -4.94
N TRP A 68 5.44 13.53 -4.23
CA TRP A 68 4.95 14.15 -3.00
C TRP A 68 6.04 14.26 -1.92
N SER A 69 6.80 13.18 -1.70
CA SER A 69 7.98 13.13 -0.81
C SER A 69 9.06 14.18 -1.06
N ASN A 70 9.13 14.78 -2.26
CA ASN A 70 10.13 15.81 -2.57
C ASN A 70 9.66 17.24 -2.24
N LEU A 71 8.39 17.41 -1.86
CA LEU A 71 7.85 18.71 -1.47
C LEU A 71 8.32 19.08 -0.06
N ARG A 72 8.97 20.24 0.05
CA ARG A 72 9.40 20.83 1.32
C ARG A 72 8.54 22.03 1.66
N LYS A 73 7.87 21.95 2.80
CA LYS A 73 7.14 23.05 3.43
C LYS A 73 7.71 23.31 4.81
N ASP A 74 8.39 24.44 4.97
CA ASP A 74 8.80 24.91 6.30
C ASP A 74 7.67 25.73 6.94
N ALA A 75 7.58 25.73 8.27
CA ALA A 75 6.59 26.52 9.01
C ALA A 75 6.73 28.04 8.81
N SER A 76 7.90 28.51 8.34
CA SER A 76 8.16 29.90 7.99
C SER A 76 7.67 30.30 6.59
N MET A 77 7.23 29.34 5.76
CA MET A 77 6.78 29.60 4.39
C MET A 77 5.31 30.05 4.37
N ALA A 78 5.03 31.13 3.63
CA ALA A 78 3.67 31.67 3.48
C ALA A 78 2.71 30.65 2.85
N THR A 79 1.41 30.84 3.05
CA THR A 79 0.41 29.91 2.53
C THR A 79 0.49 29.79 0.99
N GLY A 80 0.60 28.56 0.50
CA GLY A 80 0.82 28.25 -0.92
C GLY A 80 2.27 28.38 -1.43
N GLN A 81 3.23 28.79 -0.59
CA GLN A 81 4.66 28.69 -0.92
C GLN A 81 5.15 27.26 -0.66
N VAL A 82 5.81 26.66 -1.64
CA VAL A 82 6.43 25.33 -1.55
C VAL A 82 7.86 25.40 -2.09
N SER A 83 8.74 24.58 -1.52
CA SER A 83 10.10 24.37 -2.00
C SER A 83 10.34 22.89 -2.29
N PHE A 84 11.49 22.56 -2.86
CA PHE A 84 11.85 21.17 -3.18
C PHE A 84 13.05 20.75 -2.33
N HIS A 85 13.07 19.50 -1.85
CA HIS A 85 14.25 18.95 -1.21
C HIS A 85 15.38 18.77 -2.24
N ASP A 86 15.11 18.01 -3.30
CA ASP A 86 16.04 17.74 -4.38
C ASP A 86 15.52 18.33 -5.71
N PRO A 87 16.20 19.34 -6.28
CA PRO A 87 15.80 19.92 -7.56
C PRO A 87 16.00 18.96 -8.75
N LYS A 88 16.75 17.86 -8.57
CA LYS A 88 16.98 16.85 -9.62
C LYS A 88 15.78 15.93 -9.85
N MET A 89 14.95 15.71 -8.82
CA MET A 89 13.71 14.92 -8.95
C MET A 89 12.56 15.73 -9.57
N VAL A 90 12.82 17.01 -9.88
CA VAL A 90 11.85 17.93 -10.46
C VAL A 90 11.92 17.82 -11.99
N LYS A 91 10.84 17.36 -12.62
CA LYS A 91 10.69 17.39 -14.07
C LYS A 91 9.92 18.64 -14.47
N LYS A 92 10.38 19.33 -15.52
CA LYS A 92 9.74 20.54 -16.04
C LYS A 92 9.27 20.27 -17.45
N VAL A 93 7.98 20.48 -17.71
CA VAL A 93 7.40 20.34 -19.04
C VAL A 93 6.86 21.68 -19.50
N HIS A 94 7.34 22.13 -20.65
CA HIS A 94 6.90 23.37 -21.27
C HIS A 94 5.67 23.10 -22.16
N VAL A 95 4.55 23.76 -21.87
CA VAL A 95 3.34 23.73 -22.69
C VAL A 95 3.25 25.03 -23.48
N PRO A 96 3.53 25.02 -24.80
CA PRO A 96 3.53 26.24 -25.60
C PRO A 96 2.12 26.79 -25.84
N VAL A 97 1.17 25.91 -26.17
CA VAL A 97 -0.21 26.28 -26.52
C VAL A 97 -1.17 25.38 -25.76
N ARG A 98 -2.24 25.98 -25.25
CA ARG A 98 -3.34 25.27 -24.60
C ARG A 98 -4.23 24.57 -25.62
N GLN A 99 -4.51 23.28 -25.44
CA GLN A 99 -5.47 22.57 -26.28
C GLN A 99 -6.89 22.64 -25.67
N ASN A 100 -7.69 23.61 -26.12
CA ASN A 100 -9.06 23.79 -25.62
C ASN A 100 -9.94 22.52 -25.68
N ALA A 101 -9.67 21.62 -26.64
CA ALA A 101 -10.37 20.34 -26.75
C ALA A 101 -10.14 19.41 -25.54
N ILE A 102 -8.93 19.40 -24.97
CA ILE A 102 -8.61 18.62 -23.78
C ILE A 102 -9.25 19.27 -22.55
N VAL A 103 -9.09 20.59 -22.37
CA VAL A 103 -9.73 21.34 -21.29
C VAL A 103 -11.25 21.14 -21.26
N ASN A 104 -11.91 21.23 -22.42
CA ASN A 104 -13.35 21.04 -22.51
C ASN A 104 -13.79 19.60 -22.17
N ARG A 105 -12.95 18.59 -22.45
CA ARG A 105 -13.22 17.21 -22.03
C ARG A 105 -13.07 17.05 -20.53
N LEU A 106 -12.02 17.62 -19.94
CA LEU A 106 -11.75 17.53 -18.51
C LEU A 106 -12.82 18.26 -17.68
N ASN A 107 -13.25 19.45 -18.12
CA ASN A 107 -14.30 20.20 -17.44
C ASN A 107 -15.63 19.43 -17.36
N LYS A 108 -15.91 18.50 -18.29
CA LYS A 108 -17.09 17.62 -18.21
C LYS A 108 -16.97 16.56 -17.11
N THR A 109 -15.75 16.22 -16.70
CA THR A 109 -15.46 15.23 -15.64
C THR A 109 -15.23 15.87 -14.27
N ARG A 110 -15.45 17.19 -14.15
CA ARG A 110 -15.21 17.94 -12.93
C ARG A 110 -16.28 17.59 -11.89
N GLU A 111 -15.85 17.02 -10.78
CA GLU A 111 -16.68 16.81 -9.60
C GLU A 111 -16.19 17.74 -8.47
N GLU A 112 -17.11 18.42 -7.80
CA GLU A 112 -16.83 19.29 -6.67
C GLU A 112 -17.14 18.53 -5.38
N LYS A 113 -16.13 18.34 -4.53
CA LYS A 113 -16.30 17.65 -3.25
C LYS A 113 -15.70 18.45 -2.11
N TYR A 114 -16.22 18.19 -0.91
CA TYR A 114 -15.69 18.64 0.37
C TYR A 114 -15.29 17.42 1.21
N PRO A 115 -14.25 16.67 0.81
CA PRO A 115 -13.83 15.49 1.54
C PRO A 115 -13.03 15.88 2.78
N ASP A 116 -13.24 15.16 3.88
CA ASP A 116 -12.40 15.22 5.06
C ASP A 116 -11.10 14.44 4.79
N LEU A 117 -10.17 15.07 4.08
CA LEU A 117 -8.90 14.46 3.62
C LEU A 117 -8.08 13.83 4.78
N GLY A 118 -8.16 14.43 5.97
CA GLY A 118 -7.50 13.90 7.16
C GLY A 118 -8.08 12.57 7.64
N ALA A 119 -9.42 12.45 7.66
CA ALA A 119 -10.10 11.24 8.07
C ALA A 119 -9.85 10.09 7.07
N GLU A 120 -9.87 10.38 5.77
CA GLU A 120 -9.54 9.40 4.72
C GLU A 120 -8.11 8.88 4.86
N ARG A 121 -7.15 9.80 5.10
CA ARG A 121 -5.75 9.40 5.30
C ARG A 121 -5.57 8.53 6.54
N GLU A 122 -6.16 8.92 7.65
CA GLU A 122 -6.09 8.15 8.90
C GLU A 122 -6.75 6.78 8.74
N ALA A 123 -7.91 6.71 8.06
CA ALA A 123 -8.59 5.46 7.76
C ALA A 123 -7.69 4.54 6.91
N LYS A 124 -7.13 5.02 5.79
CA LYS A 124 -6.22 4.25 4.93
C LYS A 124 -4.95 3.83 5.68
N GLN A 125 -4.38 4.68 6.54
CA GLN A 125 -3.24 4.30 7.41
C GLN A 125 -3.64 3.24 8.43
N ARG A 126 -4.82 3.34 9.04
CA ARG A 126 -5.34 2.37 10.00
C ARG A 126 -5.60 1.02 9.33
N GLU A 127 -6.13 1.02 8.12
CA GLU A 127 -6.32 -0.19 7.31
C GLU A 127 -4.98 -0.84 6.95
N LYS A 128 -4.00 -0.05 6.49
CA LYS A 128 -2.64 -0.56 6.22
C LYS A 128 -2.03 -1.20 7.46
N ARG A 129 -2.12 -0.54 8.63
CA ARG A 129 -1.64 -1.09 9.92
C ARG A 129 -2.38 -2.37 10.33
N LYS A 130 -3.71 -2.45 10.10
CA LYS A 130 -4.50 -3.66 10.36
C LYS A 130 -4.07 -4.80 9.44
N ALA A 131 -3.85 -4.52 8.15
CA ALA A 131 -3.40 -5.51 7.17
C ALA A 131 -2.01 -6.05 7.53
N GLU A 132 -1.05 -5.18 7.83
CA GLU A 132 0.30 -5.55 8.29
C GLU A 132 0.26 -6.39 9.58
N ARG A 133 -0.63 -6.04 10.53
CA ARG A 133 -0.82 -6.83 11.75
C ARG A 133 -1.37 -8.23 11.45
N MET A 134 -2.41 -8.33 10.61
CA MET A 134 -2.98 -9.63 10.23
C MET A 134 -1.97 -10.48 9.46
N GLU A 135 -1.17 -9.88 8.59
CA GLU A 135 -0.09 -10.58 7.88
C GLU A 135 0.98 -11.10 8.84
N ARG A 136 1.41 -10.27 9.80
CA ARG A 136 2.35 -10.68 10.85
C ARG A 136 1.81 -11.79 11.74
N GLU A 137 0.52 -11.75 12.10
CA GLU A 137 -0.16 -12.80 12.86
C GLU A 137 -0.25 -14.11 12.06
N LYS A 138 -0.60 -14.04 10.76
CA LYS A 138 -0.59 -15.21 9.85
C LYS A 138 0.80 -15.83 9.73
N LEU A 139 1.85 -15.02 9.59
CA LEU A 139 3.24 -15.51 9.53
C LEU A 139 3.64 -16.22 10.84
N LYS A 140 3.26 -15.67 12.00
CA LYS A 140 3.52 -16.31 13.31
C LYS A 140 2.75 -17.62 13.51
N VAL A 141 1.51 -17.71 13.03
CA VAL A 141 0.72 -18.95 13.10
C VAL A 141 1.36 -20.02 12.21
N LYS A 142 1.72 -19.68 10.97
CA LYS A 142 2.44 -20.60 10.07
C LYS A 142 3.76 -21.10 10.65
N ASP A 143 4.57 -20.20 11.22
CA ASP A 143 5.83 -20.56 11.88
C ASP A 143 5.60 -21.49 13.09
N ARG A 144 4.55 -21.25 13.88
CA ARG A 144 4.18 -22.12 15.01
C ARG A 144 3.71 -23.50 14.56
N GLU A 145 2.86 -23.57 13.54
CA GLU A 145 2.37 -24.84 12.95
C GLU A 145 3.54 -25.65 12.37
N GLU A 146 4.46 -25.00 11.65
CA GLU A 146 5.66 -25.65 11.12
C GLU A 146 6.56 -26.18 12.23
N ARG A 147 6.71 -25.42 13.33
CA ARG A 147 7.47 -25.86 14.50
C ARG A 147 6.83 -27.04 15.22
N GLN A 148 5.51 -27.02 15.43
CA GLN A 148 4.75 -28.11 16.05
C GLN A 148 4.84 -29.38 15.20
N ARG A 149 4.63 -29.28 13.89
CA ARG A 149 4.78 -30.43 12.97
C ARG A 149 6.17 -31.05 13.03
N ARG A 150 7.22 -30.23 13.18
CA ARG A 150 8.60 -30.70 13.33
C ARG A 150 8.86 -31.35 14.69
N GLU A 151 8.26 -30.83 15.76
CA GLU A 151 8.33 -31.39 17.12
C GLU A 151 7.58 -32.72 17.20
N GLU A 152 6.38 -32.82 16.64
CA GLU A 152 5.58 -34.06 16.57
C GLU A 152 6.30 -35.16 15.77
N LEU A 153 6.89 -34.82 14.62
CA LEU A 153 7.69 -35.76 13.83
C LEU A 153 8.94 -36.25 14.58
N ARG A 154 9.54 -35.42 15.46
CA ARG A 154 10.65 -35.83 16.34
C ARG A 154 10.14 -36.73 17.46
N TRP A 155 9.06 -36.32 18.13
CA TRP A 155 8.43 -37.07 19.21
C TRP A 155 8.01 -38.48 18.76
N GLN A 156 7.35 -38.59 17.59
CA GLN A 156 6.97 -39.89 17.01
C GLN A 156 8.18 -40.79 16.72
N LYS A 157 9.31 -40.22 16.28
CA LYS A 157 10.54 -40.99 16.03
C LYS A 157 11.18 -41.47 17.33
N ASP A 158 11.21 -40.61 18.35
CA ASP A 158 11.83 -40.92 19.63
C ASP A 158 10.98 -41.90 20.46
N HIS A 159 9.65 -41.75 20.46
CA HIS A 159 8.70 -42.59 21.22
C HIS A 159 8.21 -43.81 20.43
N ALA A 160 8.76 -44.09 19.24
CA ALA A 160 8.40 -45.26 18.44
C ALA A 160 8.65 -46.60 19.17
N TYR A 161 9.56 -46.61 20.15
CA TYR A 161 9.94 -47.80 20.91
C TYR A 161 9.47 -47.79 22.37
N ASP A 162 8.79 -46.73 22.83
CA ASP A 162 8.37 -46.63 24.24
C ASP A 162 7.35 -47.71 24.62
N ASP A 163 6.44 -48.05 23.71
CA ASP A 163 5.48 -49.15 23.93
C ASP A 163 6.14 -50.53 23.88
N PHE A 164 7.24 -50.67 23.13
CA PHE A 164 8.00 -51.92 23.07
C PHE A 164 8.84 -52.16 24.33
N MET A 165 9.22 -51.10 25.07
CA MET A 165 10.14 -51.17 26.22
C MET A 165 9.46 -51.04 27.59
N ARG A 166 8.13 -51.21 27.67
CA ARG A 166 7.41 -51.21 28.96
C ARG A 166 7.81 -52.43 29.80
N GLU A 167 8.06 -52.24 31.09
CA GLU A 167 8.47 -53.29 32.04
C GLU A 167 7.50 -54.48 32.07
N GLU A 168 6.20 -54.22 31.85
CA GLU A 168 5.16 -55.24 31.71
C GLU A 168 5.35 -56.17 30.49
N ASN A 169 5.95 -55.66 29.41
CA ASN A 169 6.24 -56.40 28.19
C ASN A 169 7.63 -57.07 28.23
N MET A 170 8.48 -56.70 29.20
CA MET A 170 9.85 -57.19 29.37
C MET A 170 9.87 -58.48 30.20
N VAL A 171 9.14 -59.50 29.74
CA VAL A 171 9.09 -60.82 30.40
C VAL A 171 10.31 -61.65 29.99
N SER A 172 11.05 -62.15 30.99
CA SER A 172 12.12 -63.12 30.80
C SER A 172 11.60 -64.36 30.06
N ASN A 173 12.41 -64.94 29.17
CA ASN A 173 12.06 -66.19 28.47
C ASN A 173 11.85 -67.39 29.43
N GLN A 174 12.23 -67.25 30.70
CA GLN A 174 12.08 -68.28 31.74
C GLN A 174 10.78 -68.17 32.54
N ASP A 175 10.13 -67.00 32.57
CA ASP A 175 8.94 -66.73 33.41
C ASP A 175 7.62 -66.73 32.62
N ARG A 176 7.69 -67.05 31.31
CA ARG A 176 6.50 -67.16 30.45
C ARG A 176 5.79 -68.49 30.70
N ASP A 177 4.48 -68.40 30.94
CA ASP A 177 3.60 -69.56 31.12
C ASP A 177 3.69 -70.51 29.92
N ALA A 178 3.50 -71.82 30.15
CA ALA A 178 3.64 -72.84 29.12
C ALA A 178 2.68 -72.63 27.93
N GLY A 179 1.57 -71.91 28.13
CA GLY A 179 0.62 -71.50 27.09
C GLY A 179 1.02 -70.26 26.29
N PHE A 180 2.10 -69.56 26.63
CA PHE A 180 2.52 -68.33 25.92
C PHE A 180 2.84 -68.59 24.44
N TYR A 181 3.36 -69.79 24.13
CA TYR A 181 3.69 -70.18 22.76
C TYR A 181 2.53 -70.86 22.02
N GLU A 182 1.39 -71.10 22.69
CA GLU A 182 0.26 -71.82 22.09
C GLU A 182 -0.66 -70.89 21.27
N ASP A 183 -0.70 -69.59 21.57
CA ASP A 183 -1.56 -68.61 20.86
C ASP A 183 -0.86 -67.86 19.72
N ASP A 184 0.48 -67.82 19.67
CA ASP A 184 1.27 -67.02 18.71
C ASP A 184 1.74 -67.80 17.47
N PHE A 185 1.32 -69.06 17.33
CA PHE A 185 1.65 -69.94 16.18
C PHE A 185 0.41 -70.48 15.44
N MET A 186 -0.72 -69.75 15.51
CA MET A 186 -1.87 -69.88 14.60
C MET A 186 -1.99 -68.65 13.70
#